data_AF-A0A136MVP6-F1
#
_entry.id   AF-A0A136MVP6-F1
#
_cell.length_a   1.000
_cell.length_b   1.000
_cell.length_c   1.000
_cell.angle_alpha   90.00
_cell.angle_beta   90.00
_cell.angle_gamma   90.00
#
_symmetry.space_group_name_H-M   'P 1'
#
loop_
_entity.id
_entity.type
_entity.pdbx_description
1 polymer ?
#
loop_
_entity_poly.entity_id
_entity_poly.type
_entity_poly.pdbx_seq_one_letter_code
_entity_poly.pdbx_strand_id
1 'polypeptide(L)'
;MITGDAKTIIPTLDETLDLVFIDADKEGYSTYFDLVIEKCRTGAMIIADNVLWSGKVMDKDMDKKRPSSMHLIKKLLAMIG
;
A
#
# COMPACT_ATOMS: atom_id res chain seq x y z
N MET A 1 -13.40 16.45 3.15
CA MET A 1 -13.50 15.22 2.32
C MET A 1 -13.13 15.61 0.91
N ILE A 2 -12.06 15.04 0.35
CA ILE A 2 -11.65 15.23 -1.05
C ILE A 2 -12.17 14.02 -1.82
N THR A 3 -12.74 14.24 -3.00
CA THR A 3 -13.31 13.17 -3.83
C THR A 3 -12.65 13.16 -5.21
N GLY A 4 -12.16 11.99 -5.64
CA GLY A 4 -11.54 11.79 -6.96
C GLY A 4 -10.60 10.58 -6.94
N ASP A 5 -9.82 10.41 -8.01
CA ASP A 5 -8.81 9.35 -8.06
C ASP A 5 -7.67 9.67 -7.09
N ALA A 6 -7.48 8.83 -6.08
CA ALA A 6 -6.42 9.00 -5.10
C ALA A 6 -5.02 9.04 -5.76
N LYS A 7 -4.82 8.36 -6.90
CA LYS A 7 -3.54 8.37 -7.62
C LYS A 7 -3.18 9.73 -8.21
N THR A 8 -4.19 10.56 -8.50
CA THR A 8 -3.97 11.93 -8.99
C THR A 8 -3.97 12.94 -7.86
N ILE A 9 -4.73 12.69 -6.79
CA ILE A 9 -4.85 13.59 -5.65
C ILE A 9 -3.63 13.52 -4.73
N ILE A 10 -3.22 12.32 -4.29
CA ILE A 10 -2.15 12.16 -3.29
C ILE A 10 -0.89 12.96 -3.67
N PRO A 11 -0.35 12.88 -4.91
CA PRO A 11 0.83 13.66 -5.30
C PRO A 11 0.70 15.16 -5.04
N THR A 12 -0.51 15.72 -5.18
CA THR A 12 -0.77 17.15 -5.05
C THR A 12 -0.90 17.65 -3.60
N LEU A 13 -0.97 16.74 -2.63
CA LEU A 13 -1.05 17.10 -1.21
C LEU A 13 0.30 17.62 -0.72
N ASP A 14 0.33 18.83 -0.17
CA ASP A 14 1.53 19.45 0.44
C ASP A 14 1.59 19.20 1.96
N GLU A 15 1.23 17.97 2.35
CA GLU A 15 1.10 17.59 3.76
C GLU A 15 2.08 16.48 4.11
N THR A 16 2.63 16.58 5.33
CA THR A 16 3.40 15.48 5.93
C THR A 16 2.45 14.56 6.68
N LEU A 17 2.50 13.27 6.36
CA LEU A 17 1.58 12.27 6.91
C LEU A 17 2.17 11.60 8.15
N ASP A 18 1.37 11.56 9.21
CA ASP A 18 1.65 10.87 10.48
C ASP A 18 1.06 9.48 10.56
N LEU A 19 -0.10 9.32 9.92
CA LEU A 19 -0.90 8.11 9.91
C LEU A 19 -1.58 7.99 8.56
N VAL A 20 -1.48 6.82 7.94
CA VAL A 20 -2.16 6.50 6.69
C VAL A 20 -2.91 5.19 6.85
N PHE A 21 -4.20 5.19 6.52
CA PHE A 21 -5.02 3.98 6.45
C PHE A 21 -5.38 3.71 4.98
N ILE A 22 -4.91 2.59 4.44
CA ILE A 22 -5.17 2.16 3.06
C ILE A 22 -6.19 1.01 3.10
N ASP A 23 -7.42 1.33 2.74
CA ASP A 23 -8.48 0.37 2.42
C ASP A 23 -8.88 0.59 0.96
N ALA A 24 -8.23 -0.14 0.06
CA ALA A 24 -8.36 0.06 -1.38
C ALA A 24 -8.45 -1.28 -2.12
N ASP A 25 -8.58 -1.22 -3.44
CA ASP A 25 -8.54 -2.40 -4.27
C ASP A 25 -7.13 -3.04 -4.26
N LYS A 26 -7.12 -4.36 -4.42
CA LYS A 26 -5.93 -5.21 -4.19
C LYS A 26 -4.83 -5.04 -5.23
N GLU A 27 -5.19 -4.52 -6.41
CA GLU A 27 -4.27 -4.22 -7.50
C GLU A 27 -3.58 -2.86 -7.28
N GLY A 28 -4.25 -1.92 -6.61
CA GLY A 28 -3.71 -0.58 -6.33
C GLY A 28 -2.77 -0.47 -5.13
N TYR A 29 -2.72 -1.44 -4.21
CA TYR A 29 -1.99 -1.31 -2.93
C TYR A 29 -0.54 -0.86 -3.05
N SER A 30 0.24 -1.46 -3.96
CA SER A 30 1.63 -1.04 -4.13
C SER A 30 1.71 0.42 -4.59
N THR A 31 0.85 0.83 -5.52
CA THR A 31 0.82 2.20 -6.01
C THR A 31 0.44 3.17 -4.91
N TYR A 32 -0.60 2.87 -4.12
CA TYR A 32 -0.99 3.73 -3.01
C TYR A 32 0.10 3.81 -1.96
N PHE A 33 0.75 2.69 -1.62
CA PHE A 33 1.88 2.68 -0.69
C PHE A 33 3.03 3.56 -1.17
N ASP A 34 3.43 3.43 -2.45
CA ASP A 34 4.53 4.22 -3.02
C ASP A 34 4.20 5.73 -3.01
N LEU A 35 2.95 6.10 -3.26
CA LEU A 35 2.51 7.50 -3.23
C LEU A 35 2.50 8.12 -1.82
N VAL A 36 2.15 7.33 -0.80
CA VAL A 36 2.02 7.85 0.57
C VAL A 36 3.33 7.78 1.35
N ILE A 37 4.19 6.79 1.10
CA ILE A 37 5.45 6.63 1.84
C ILE A 37 6.38 7.82 1.65
N GLU A 38 6.40 8.42 0.44
CA GLU A 38 7.19 9.62 0.15
C GLU A 38 6.72 10.86 0.94
N LYS A 39 5.47 10.85 1.42
CA LYS A 39 4.88 11.95 2.20
C LYS A 39 4.87 11.66 3.70
N CYS A 40 5.26 10.46 4.11
CA CYS A 40 5.33 10.07 5.50
C CYS A 40 6.63 10.58 6.13
N ARG A 41 6.54 11.19 7.31
CA ARG A 41 7.74 11.43 8.11
C ARG A 41 8.28 10.15 8.72
N THR A 42 9.54 10.17 9.15
CA THR A 42 10.09 9.12 10.01
C THR A 42 9.23 8.94 11.26
N GLY A 43 8.85 7.69 11.55
CA GLY A 43 7.98 7.34 12.67
C GLY A 43 6.49 7.38 12.37
N ALA A 44 6.07 7.75 11.16
CA ALA A 44 4.68 7.65 10.73
C ALA A 44 4.23 6.18 10.65
N MET A 45 2.92 5.96 10.83
CA MET A 45 2.33 4.62 10.79
C MET A 45 1.46 4.45 9.53
N ILE A 46 1.69 3.37 8.80
CA ILE A 46 0.85 2.98 7.66
C ILE A 46 0.12 1.69 8.02
N ILE A 47 -1.21 1.73 7.97
CA ILE A 47 -2.10 0.61 8.21
C ILE A 47 -2.75 0.25 6.87
N ALA A 48 -2.69 -1.02 6.51
CA ALA A 48 -3.27 -1.55 5.28
C ALA A 48 -4.26 -2.67 5.63
N ASP A 49 -5.53 -2.54 5.22
CA ASP A 49 -6.54 -3.59 5.43
C ASP A 49 -6.51 -4.66 4.32
N ASN A 50 -7.03 -5.86 4.58
CA ASN A 50 -7.25 -6.93 3.59
C ASN A 50 -6.05 -7.36 2.72
N VAL A 51 -4.82 -7.11 3.19
CA VAL A 51 -3.57 -7.42 2.46
C VAL A 51 -3.35 -8.92 2.29
N LEU A 52 -3.81 -9.72 3.25
CA LEU A 52 -3.77 -11.17 3.23
C LEU A 52 -5.00 -11.68 2.48
N TRP A 53 -4.78 -12.14 1.25
CA TRP A 53 -5.78 -12.57 0.27
C TRP A 53 -6.57 -13.82 0.70
N SER A 54 -7.22 -13.82 1.87
CA SER A 54 -7.85 -15.01 2.49
C SER A 54 -6.90 -16.22 2.55
N GLY A 55 -5.60 -15.98 2.79
CA GLY A 55 -4.57 -17.03 2.81
C GLY A 55 -3.97 -17.42 1.44
N LYS A 56 -4.53 -16.96 0.31
CA LYS A 56 -4.03 -17.27 -1.05
C LYS A 56 -2.65 -16.69 -1.37
N VAL A 57 -2.16 -15.81 -0.51
CA VAL A 57 -0.78 -15.29 -0.52
C VAL A 57 0.26 -16.41 -0.35
N MET A 58 -0.09 -17.45 0.39
CA MET A 58 0.81 -18.57 0.72
C MET A 58 0.80 -19.68 -0.33
N ASP A 59 -0.02 -19.55 -1.37
CA ASP A 59 -0.20 -20.58 -2.37
C ASP A 59 0.95 -20.53 -3.38
N LYS A 60 1.79 -21.59 -3.38
CA LYS A 60 3.01 -21.66 -4.20
C LYS A 60 2.73 -21.73 -5.70
N ASP A 61 1.49 -22.05 -6.09
CA ASP A 61 1.06 -22.22 -7.48
C ASP A 61 0.49 -20.93 -8.11
N MET A 62 0.49 -19.81 -7.38
CA MET A 62 0.04 -18.50 -7.86
C MET A 62 1.07 -17.80 -8.79
N ASP A 63 1.57 -18.51 -9.81
CA ASP A 63 2.62 -18.02 -10.70
C ASP A 63 2.10 -17.25 -11.95
N LYS A 64 0.77 -17.09 -12.10
CA LYS A 64 0.18 -16.43 -13.29
C LYS A 64 -0.42 -15.04 -13.06
N LYS A 65 -0.66 -14.63 -11.82
CA LYS A 65 -1.09 -13.27 -11.45
C LYS A 65 -0.58 -12.94 -10.05
N ARG A 66 0.65 -12.42 -9.93
CA ARG A 66 1.18 -11.96 -8.63
C ARG A 66 0.41 -10.70 -8.21
N PRO A 67 -0.43 -10.75 -7.17
CA PRO A 67 -1.22 -9.58 -6.79
C PRO A 67 -0.32 -8.48 -6.21
N SER A 68 -0.64 -7.22 -6.48
CA SER A 68 0.16 -6.06 -6.02
C SER A 68 0.32 -6.00 -4.50
N SER A 69 -0.62 -6.55 -3.73
CA SER A 69 -0.49 -6.72 -2.28
C SER A 69 0.71 -7.57 -1.87
N MET A 70 1.15 -8.50 -2.72
CA MET A 70 2.36 -9.30 -2.47
C MET A 70 3.64 -8.52 -2.66
N HIS A 71 3.63 -7.61 -3.62
CA HIS A 71 4.73 -6.67 -3.79
C HIS A 71 4.84 -5.73 -2.60
N LEU A 72 3.70 -5.25 -2.07
CA LEU A 72 3.65 -4.49 -0.83
C LEU A 72 4.23 -5.28 0.36
N ILE A 73 3.78 -6.51 0.60
CA ILE A 73 4.29 -7.33 1.72
C ILE A 73 5.82 -7.52 1.61
N LYS A 74 6.34 -7.78 0.40
CA LYS A 74 7.80 -7.87 0.19
C LYS A 74 8.52 -6.56 0.45
N LYS A 75 7.97 -5.43 0.00
CA LYS A 75 8.50 -4.08 0.28
C LYS A 75 8.52 -3.82 1.79
N LEU A 76 7.42 -4.09 2.49
CA LEU A 76 7.33 -3.97 3.94
C LEU A 76 8.41 -4.82 4.62
N LEU A 77 8.52 -6.11 4.28
CA LEU A 77 9.54 -7.01 4.83
C LEU A 77 10.97 -6.54 4.55
N ALA A 78 11.23 -5.92 3.40
CA ALA A 78 12.54 -5.37 3.06
C ALA A 78 12.89 -4.07 3.82
N MET A 79 11.91 -3.38 4.43
CA MET A 79 12.15 -2.19 5.25
C MET A 79 12.37 -2.51 6.73
N ILE A 80 11.98 -3.70 7.20
CA ILE A 80 12.21 -4.18 8.58
C ILE A 80 13.45 -5.09 8.72
N GLY A 81 14.16 -5.37 7.62
CA GLY A 81 15.44 -6.10 7.61
C GLY A 81 16.60 -5.20 7.26
#